data_AF-A0A2D7PF01-F1
#
_entry.id   AF-A0A2D7PF01-F1
#
_cell.length_a   1.000
_cell.length_b   1.000
_cell.length_c   1.000
_cell.angle_alpha   90.00
_cell.angle_beta   90.00
_cell.angle_gamma   90.00
#
_symmetry.space_group_name_H-M   'P 1'
#
loop_
_entity.id
_entity.type
_entity.pdbx_description
1 polymer ?
#
loop_
_entity_poly.entity_id
_entity_poly.type
_entity_poly.pdbx_seq_one_letter_code
_entity_poly.pdbx_strand_id
1 'polypeptide(L)'
;MVDKTKWVWWFLKEELPQFLSNWRTVPRLMMVLYGLVFYETMTWFMALEAPNNAQAGFVSVVVGAGAAWFGLYVNGKSSKIQTKK
;
A
#
# COMPACT_ATOMS: atom_id res chain seq x y z
N MET A 1 -18.47 -34.31 1.36
CA MET A 1 -17.59 -33.33 2.06
C MET A 1 -16.32 -32.97 1.30
N VAL A 2 -15.84 -33.81 0.35
CA VAL A 2 -14.66 -33.53 -0.49
C VAL A 2 -14.88 -32.42 -1.53
N ASP A 3 -16.11 -32.22 -2.01
CA ASP A 3 -16.41 -31.24 -3.07
C ASP A 3 -16.30 -29.77 -2.61
N LYS A 4 -16.72 -29.44 -1.39
CA LYS A 4 -16.55 -28.07 -0.86
C LYS A 4 -15.08 -27.70 -0.74
N THR A 5 -14.24 -28.63 -0.27
CA THR A 5 -12.80 -28.40 -0.11
C THR A 5 -12.14 -28.22 -1.47
N LYS A 6 -12.48 -29.06 -2.47
CA LYS A 6 -11.98 -28.90 -3.84
C LYS A 6 -12.42 -27.59 -4.49
N TRP A 7 -13.67 -27.17 -4.29
CA TRP A 7 -14.20 -25.92 -4.83
C TRP A 7 -13.53 -24.70 -4.19
N VAL A 8 -13.32 -24.71 -2.87
CA VAL A 8 -12.56 -23.66 -2.17
C VAL A 8 -11.11 -23.64 -2.64
N TRP A 9 -10.46 -24.80 -2.81
CA TRP A 9 -9.09 -24.88 -3.30
C TRP A 9 -8.95 -24.39 -4.76
N TRP A 10 -9.96 -24.65 -5.59
CA TRP A 10 -10.04 -24.16 -6.96
C TRP A 10 -10.22 -22.63 -7.00
N PHE A 11 -11.15 -22.10 -6.19
CA PHE A 11 -11.39 -20.66 -6.06
C PHE A 11 -10.15 -19.90 -5.53
N LEU A 12 -9.47 -20.46 -4.51
CA LEU A 12 -8.26 -19.89 -3.92
C LEU A 12 -7.07 -19.92 -4.89
N LYS A 13 -7.01 -20.91 -5.79
CA LYS A 13 -5.91 -21.10 -6.74
C LYS A 13 -6.09 -20.34 -8.04
N GLU A 14 -7.31 -20.18 -8.53
CA GLU A 14 -7.56 -19.56 -9.85
C GLU A 14 -8.01 -18.09 -9.74
N GLU A 15 -8.97 -17.76 -8.88
CA GLU A 15 -9.46 -16.39 -8.77
C GLU A 15 -8.55 -15.48 -7.95
N LEU A 16 -7.94 -15.98 -6.87
CA LEU A 16 -7.11 -15.18 -5.98
C LEU A 16 -5.86 -14.56 -6.65
N PRO A 17 -5.09 -15.29 -7.49
CA PRO A 17 -3.98 -14.68 -8.23
C PRO A 17 -4.46 -13.77 -9.37
N GLN A 18 -5.62 -14.02 -9.99
CA GLN A 18 -6.20 -13.11 -10.99
C GLN A 18 -6.74 -11.83 -10.35
N PHE A 19 -7.36 -11.92 -9.18
CA PHE A 19 -7.74 -10.76 -8.37
C PHE A 19 -6.50 -9.99 -7.93
N LEU A 20 -5.50 -10.63 -7.29
CA LEU A 20 -4.27 -9.93 -6.87
C LEU A 20 -3.47 -9.36 -8.05
N SER A 21 -3.41 -10.04 -9.19
CA SER A 21 -2.73 -9.57 -10.41
C SER A 21 -3.44 -8.38 -11.07
N ASN A 22 -4.76 -8.27 -10.94
CA ASN A 22 -5.55 -7.21 -11.58
C ASN A 22 -5.74 -5.98 -10.66
N TRP A 23 -5.40 -6.11 -9.37
CA TRP A 23 -5.83 -5.18 -8.33
C TRP A 23 -4.74 -4.14 -8.04
N ARG A 24 -4.81 -3.00 -8.75
CA ARG A 24 -4.19 -1.71 -8.34
C ARG A 24 -4.52 -1.30 -6.91
N THR A 25 -5.40 -2.01 -6.21
CA THR A 25 -5.81 -1.66 -4.86
C THR A 25 -4.89 -2.19 -3.75
N VAL A 26 -3.93 -3.08 -4.01
CA VAL A 26 -2.82 -3.31 -3.06
C VAL A 26 -1.99 -2.02 -2.92
N PRO A 27 -1.49 -1.42 -4.01
CA PRO A 27 -0.78 -0.16 -3.87
C PRO A 27 -1.69 1.00 -3.41
N ARG A 28 -2.98 1.05 -3.75
CA ARG A 28 -3.91 2.04 -3.15
C ARG A 28 -4.09 1.87 -1.64
N LEU A 29 -4.23 0.63 -1.17
CA LEU A 29 -4.36 0.33 0.26
C LEU A 29 -3.10 0.77 1.01
N MET A 30 -1.92 0.54 0.43
CA MET A 30 -0.66 1.06 0.97
C MET A 30 -0.64 2.59 1.04
N MET A 31 -1.18 3.31 0.05
CA MET A 31 -1.29 4.78 0.12
C MET A 31 -2.19 5.24 1.27
N VAL A 32 -3.33 4.56 1.49
CA VAL A 32 -4.26 4.90 2.58
C VAL A 32 -3.62 4.62 3.95
N LEU A 33 -2.98 3.46 4.11
CA LEU A 33 -2.22 3.12 5.31
C LEU A 33 -1.10 4.13 5.58
N TYR A 34 -0.43 4.60 4.53
CA TYR A 34 0.60 5.62 4.64
C TYR A 34 0.04 6.96 5.15
N GLY A 35 -1.14 7.36 4.65
CA GLY A 35 -1.84 8.54 5.16
C GLY A 35 -2.21 8.43 6.64
N LEU A 36 -2.57 7.24 7.12
CA LEU A 36 -2.82 7.00 8.55
C LEU A 36 -1.54 7.14 9.38
N VAL A 37 -0.44 6.52 8.95
CA VAL A 37 0.86 6.63 9.63
C VAL A 37 1.32 8.10 9.67
N PHE A 38 1.10 8.84 8.59
CA PHE A 38 1.41 10.26 8.51
C PHE A 38 0.58 11.09 9.51
N TYR A 39 -0.73 10.83 9.56
CA TYR A 39 -1.61 11.51 10.51
C TYR A 39 -1.18 11.24 11.95
N GLU A 40 -0.89 9.99 12.29
CA GLU A 40 -0.48 9.61 13.63
C GLU A 40 0.87 10.23 14.03
N THR A 41 1.86 10.21 13.13
CA THR A 41 3.18 10.82 13.37
C THR A 41 3.12 12.34 13.53
N MET A 42 2.26 13.02 12.76
CA MET A 42 2.01 14.46 12.92
C MET A 42 1.28 14.77 14.24
N THR A 43 0.28 13.97 14.59
CA THR A 43 -0.50 14.16 15.82
C THR A 43 0.37 13.93 17.05
N TRP A 44 1.24 12.91 17.03
CA TRP A 44 2.25 12.68 18.06
C TRP A 44 3.24 13.84 18.17
N PHE A 45 3.74 14.36 17.05
CA PHE A 45 4.70 15.46 17.05
C PHE A 45 4.11 16.76 17.62
N MET A 46 2.85 17.06 17.28
CA MET A 46 2.14 18.24 17.79
C MET A 46 1.73 18.13 19.26
N ALA A 47 1.66 16.91 19.81
CA ALA A 47 1.32 16.66 21.22
C ALA A 47 2.51 16.80 22.17
N LEU A 48 3.74 16.99 21.67
CA LEU A 48 4.93 17.13 22.50
C LEU A 48 5.01 18.54 23.12
N GLU A 49 5.23 18.62 24.44
CA GLU A 49 5.40 19.91 25.15
C GLU A 49 6.66 20.68 24.71
N ALA A 50 7.71 19.97 24.28
CA ALA A 50 8.97 20.56 23.82
C ALA A 50 9.48 19.81 22.57
N PRO A 51 9.04 20.21 21.36
CA PRO A 51 9.49 19.58 20.13
C PRO A 51 10.98 19.85 19.88
N ASN A 52 11.75 18.80 19.59
CA ASN A 52 13.18 18.87 19.28
C ASN A 52 13.44 18.75 17.76
N ASN A 53 14.53 19.35 17.28
CA ASN A 53 15.02 19.26 15.90
C ASN A 53 15.16 17.81 15.40
N ALA A 54 15.57 16.87 16.27
CA ALA A 54 15.63 15.46 15.91
C ALA A 54 14.26 14.85 15.58
N GLN A 55 13.22 15.22 16.33
CA GLN A 55 11.84 14.75 16.12
C GLN A 55 11.24 15.40 14.87
N ALA A 56 11.53 16.68 14.63
CA ALA A 56 11.16 17.35 13.38
C ALA A 56 11.83 16.69 12.16
N GLY A 57 13.08 16.26 12.29
CA GLY A 57 13.80 15.49 11.28
C GLY A 57 13.12 14.14 10.98
N PHE A 58 12.66 13.42 12.00
CA PHE A 58 11.91 12.18 11.82
C PHE A 58 10.62 12.40 11.02
N VAL A 59 9.82 13.40 11.40
CA VAL A 59 8.59 13.75 10.67
C VAL A 59 8.90 14.11 9.22
N SER A 60 9.95 14.89 8.97
CA SER A 60 10.39 15.26 7.61
C SER A 60 10.75 14.05 6.75
N VAL A 61 11.46 13.06 7.31
CA VAL A 61 11.79 11.82 6.60
C VAL A 61 10.54 11.00 6.27
N VAL A 62 9.57 10.93 7.18
CA VAL A 62 8.27 10.29 6.92
C VAL A 62 7.52 11.03 5.80
N VAL A 63 7.55 12.36 5.75
CA VAL A 63 6.93 13.10 4.63
C VAL A 63 7.65 12.86 3.30
N GLY A 64 8.98 12.93 3.30
CA GLY A 64 9.80 12.76 2.10
C GLY A 64 9.69 11.38 1.48
N ALA A 65 9.69 10.33 2.31
CA ALA A 65 9.49 8.96 1.85
C ALA A 65 8.11 8.76 1.21
N GLY A 66 7.07 9.43 1.72
CA GLY A 66 5.71 9.39 1.17
C GLY A 66 5.62 9.97 -0.25
N ALA A 67 6.32 11.07 -0.50
CA ALA A 67 6.36 11.70 -1.83
C ALA A 67 7.04 10.80 -2.87
N ALA A 68 8.13 10.12 -2.50
CA ALA A 68 8.80 9.16 -3.36
C ALA A 68 7.89 7.96 -3.69
N TRP A 69 7.14 7.47 -2.71
CA TRP A 69 6.21 6.36 -2.88
C TRP A 69 5.00 6.73 -3.73
N PHE A 70 4.44 7.92 -3.53
CA PHE A 70 3.44 8.49 -4.43
C PHE A 70 3.99 8.55 -5.86
N GLY A 71 5.19 9.11 -6.06
CA GLY A 71 5.82 9.22 -7.38
C GLY A 71 5.91 7.89 -8.11
N LEU A 72 6.39 6.84 -7.44
CA LEU A 72 6.48 5.48 -8.00
C LEU A 72 5.10 4.87 -8.28
N TYR A 73 4.11 5.17 -7.45
CA TYR A 73 2.74 4.70 -7.64
C TYR A 73 2.05 5.36 -8.86
N VAL A 74 2.17 6.70 -9.04
CA VAL A 74 1.56 7.38 -10.20
C VAL A 74 2.30 7.09 -11.51
N ASN A 75 3.63 6.86 -11.47
CA ASN A 75 4.42 6.48 -12.65
C ASN A 75 4.38 4.97 -12.96
N GLY A 76 3.68 4.16 -12.17
CA GLY A 76 3.50 2.73 -12.44
C GLY A 76 2.79 2.50 -13.77
N LYS A 77 3.57 2.22 -14.83
CA LYS A 77 3.06 1.87 -16.15
C LYS A 77 2.10 0.69 -16.02
N SER A 78 0.90 0.81 -16.59
CA SER A 78 -0.02 -0.33 -16.70
C SER A 78 0.71 -1.46 -17.39
N SER A 79 0.80 -2.63 -16.74
CA SER A 79 1.30 -3.83 -17.38
C SER A 79 0.44 -4.09 -18.62
N LYS A 80 1.02 -3.93 -19.81
CA LYS A 80 0.37 -4.35 -21.05
C LYS A 80 0.27 -5.87 -20.96
N ILE A 81 -0.93 -6.39 -20.70
CA ILE A 81 -1.19 -7.83 -20.82
C ILE A 81 -0.95 -8.18 -22.29
N GLN A 82 0.18 -8.84 -22.56
CA GLN A 82 0.50 -9.36 -23.89
C GLN A 82 -0.51 -10.47 -24.18
N THR A 83 -1.56 -10.14 -24.93
CA THR A 83 -2.44 -11.14 -25.52
C THR A 83 -1.60 -11.91 -26.52
N LYS A 84 -1.20 -13.13 -26.16
CA LYS A 84 -0.46 -14.03 -27.04
C LYS A 84 -1.41 -14.43 -28.16
N LYS A 85 -1.10 -14.00 -29.38
CA LYS A 85 -1.81 -14.33 -30.62
C LYS A 85 -1.47 -15.75 -31.07
#